data_AF-A0A973ASU7-F1
#
_entry.id   AF-A0A973ASU7-F1
#
_cell.length_a   1.000
_cell.length_b   1.000
_cell.length_c   1.000
_cell.angle_alpha   90.00
_cell.angle_beta   90.00
_cell.angle_gamma   90.00
#
_symmetry.space_group_name_H-M   'P 1'
#
loop_
_entity.id
_entity.type
_entity.pdbx_description
1 polymer ?
#
loop_
_entity_poly.entity_id
_entity_poly.type
_entity_poly.pdbx_seq_one_letter_code
_entity_poly.pdbx_strand_id
1 'polypeptide(L)'
;MPDQNKGTKAATATKQPYSYTYSSNFLEPDWKRIPGYKEVSESDWNSALWQKRNFIKTVAQLKQVLGAFLTDAMALDILKDQAERSTMSMLVPPQMINTMRVEDFKNDPVRLYMIPFFSDRNKNWPSHPKAGRDSLHEHEMWVTEGLTHRYPTKVLAELLSTCPQYCGHCTRMDLVGQSVPQVPKRKFETPQKERHELILDYLRKTPSVRDVVVSGGDIANLPSQTLEAFVSGLLDIENIRDIRLATKGLMGVPQHFLQDEVLRT
;
A
#
# COMPACT_ATOMS: atom_id res chain seq x y z
N MET A 1 -18.79 -13.62 60.06
CA MET A 1 -17.61 -13.14 59.29
C MET A 1 -18.12 -12.57 57.98
N PRO A 2 -17.82 -11.31 57.64
CA PRO A 2 -18.55 -10.58 56.63
C PRO A 2 -18.12 -10.96 55.21
N ASP A 3 -19.13 -10.92 54.36
CA ASP A 3 -19.20 -11.22 52.94
C ASP A 3 -18.34 -10.24 52.12
N GLN A 4 -17.28 -10.76 51.46
CA GLN A 4 -16.45 -9.95 50.56
C GLN A 4 -17.11 -9.85 49.19
N ASN A 5 -17.97 -8.84 49.08
CA ASN A 5 -18.61 -8.40 47.86
C ASN A 5 -17.56 -8.08 46.78
N LYS A 6 -17.54 -8.88 45.70
CA LYS A 6 -16.72 -8.66 44.50
C LYS A 6 -17.20 -7.38 43.81
N GLY A 7 -16.46 -6.29 44.01
CA GLY A 7 -16.62 -5.06 43.25
C GLY A 7 -16.21 -5.27 41.79
N THR A 8 -17.15 -5.63 40.92
CA THR A 8 -17.04 -5.48 39.48
C THR A 8 -16.98 -3.98 39.16
N LYS A 9 -15.77 -3.42 39.05
CA LYS A 9 -15.58 -2.10 38.44
C LYS A 9 -15.98 -2.23 36.97
N ALA A 10 -17.19 -1.78 36.64
CA ALA A 10 -17.59 -1.56 35.25
C ALA A 10 -16.55 -0.66 34.59
N ALA A 11 -15.93 -1.13 33.50
CA ALA A 11 -15.03 -0.33 32.70
C ALA A 11 -15.84 0.86 32.15
N THR A 12 -15.61 2.05 32.71
CA THR A 12 -16.16 3.29 32.16
C THR A 12 -15.60 3.48 30.77
N ALA A 13 -16.47 3.36 29.76
CA ALA A 13 -16.13 3.65 28.38
C ALA A 13 -15.51 5.04 28.30
N THR A 14 -14.22 5.11 27.98
CA THR A 14 -13.55 6.37 27.68
C THR A 14 -14.26 7.01 26.50
N LYS A 15 -14.64 8.28 26.62
CA LYS A 15 -15.20 9.04 25.49
C LYS A 15 -14.19 8.98 24.34
N GLN A 16 -14.67 8.68 23.13
CA GLN A 16 -13.86 8.70 21.92
C GLN A 16 -13.01 9.99 21.90
N PRO A 17 -11.66 9.91 21.92
CA PRO A 17 -10.81 11.09 22.08
C PRO A 17 -10.85 12.03 20.87
N TYR A 18 -11.40 11.56 19.75
CA TYR A 18 -11.55 12.31 18.52
C TYR A 18 -13.02 12.42 18.14
N SER A 19 -13.48 13.66 17.92
CA SER A 19 -14.75 13.89 17.24
C SER A 19 -14.50 13.79 15.74
N TYR A 20 -15.06 12.76 15.10
CA TYR A 20 -15.07 12.68 13.64
C TYR A 20 -16.20 13.58 13.13
N THR A 21 -15.88 14.84 12.82
CA THR A 21 -16.77 15.68 12.01
C THR A 21 -16.73 15.19 10.58
N TYR A 22 -17.71 14.38 10.19
CA TYR A 22 -18.01 14.12 8.79
C TYR A 22 -18.48 15.43 8.16
N SER A 23 -17.60 16.14 7.45
CA SER A 23 -18.05 17.19 6.54
C SER A 23 -18.71 16.52 5.33
N SER A 24 -19.95 16.88 5.03
CA SER A 24 -20.75 16.32 3.93
C SER A 24 -20.20 16.57 2.51
N ASN A 25 -19.06 17.27 2.38
CA ASN A 25 -18.53 17.77 1.11
C ASN A 25 -17.20 17.11 0.73
N PHE A 26 -17.02 15.81 1.02
CA PHE A 26 -15.90 15.05 0.44
C PHE A 26 -16.22 14.71 -1.02
N LEU A 27 -16.22 15.74 -1.86
CA LEU A 27 -16.26 15.60 -3.30
C LEU A 27 -14.82 15.42 -3.79
N GLU A 28 -14.64 14.50 -4.73
CA GLU A 28 -13.39 14.41 -5.47
C GLU A 28 -13.10 15.76 -6.14
N PRO A 29 -11.89 16.33 -5.96
CA PRO A 29 -11.52 17.55 -6.66
C PRO A 29 -11.60 17.36 -8.18
N ASP A 30 -11.99 18.40 -8.92
CA ASP A 30 -11.91 18.35 -10.37
C ASP A 30 -10.45 18.14 -10.81
N TRP A 31 -10.19 17.02 -11.50
CA TRP A 31 -8.86 16.68 -12.00
C TRP A 31 -8.38 17.66 -13.07
N LYS A 32 -9.31 18.34 -13.76
CA LYS A 32 -8.97 19.29 -14.84
C LYS A 32 -8.27 20.55 -14.35
N ARG A 33 -8.26 20.82 -13.04
CA ARG A 33 -7.42 21.89 -12.45
C ARG A 33 -5.92 21.59 -12.60
N ILE A 34 -5.53 20.33 -12.78
CA ILE A 34 -4.14 19.90 -12.96
C ILE A 34 -3.81 20.04 -14.46
N PRO A 35 -2.74 20.78 -14.84
CA PRO A 35 -2.45 21.08 -16.23
C PRO A 35 -2.39 19.84 -17.15
N GLY A 36 -1.72 18.77 -16.71
CA GLY A 36 -1.59 17.54 -17.48
C GLY A 36 -2.86 16.69 -17.58
N TYR A 37 -3.92 17.00 -16.83
CA TYR A 37 -5.19 16.27 -16.85
C TYR A 37 -6.36 17.09 -17.40
N LYS A 38 -6.13 18.34 -17.82
CA LYS A 38 -7.16 19.28 -18.29
C LYS A 38 -8.04 18.70 -19.41
N GLU A 39 -7.42 17.99 -20.35
CA GLU A 39 -8.10 17.42 -21.52
C GLU A 39 -8.52 15.95 -21.33
N VAL A 40 -8.35 15.39 -20.13
CA VAL A 40 -8.74 14.01 -19.84
C VAL A 40 -10.25 13.91 -19.71
N SER A 41 -10.84 13.01 -20.50
CA SER A 41 -12.27 12.72 -20.47
C SER A 41 -12.68 12.07 -19.15
N GLU A 42 -13.95 12.20 -18.75
CA GLU A 42 -14.48 11.51 -17.58
C GLU A 42 -14.43 9.99 -17.73
N SER A 43 -14.68 9.48 -18.95
CA SER A 43 -14.55 8.04 -19.25
C SER A 43 -13.13 7.52 -19.05
N ASP A 44 -12.12 8.30 -19.45
CA ASP A 44 -10.72 7.95 -19.22
C ASP A 44 -10.37 8.04 -17.74
N TRP A 45 -10.78 9.11 -17.06
CA TRP A 45 -10.52 9.29 -15.63
C TRP A 45 -11.08 8.13 -14.79
N ASN A 46 -12.30 7.68 -15.11
CA ASN A 46 -12.98 6.57 -14.46
C ASN A 46 -12.47 5.19 -14.90
N SER A 47 -11.56 5.12 -15.88
CA SER A 47 -10.97 3.86 -16.34
C SER A 47 -9.75 3.47 -15.51
N ALA A 48 -9.81 2.32 -14.82
CA ALA A 48 -8.67 1.77 -14.10
C ALA A 48 -7.46 1.50 -15.01
N LEU A 49 -7.72 1.14 -16.28
CA LEU A 49 -6.67 0.92 -17.28
C LEU A 49 -5.99 2.23 -17.65
N TRP A 50 -6.75 3.31 -17.84
CA TRP A 50 -6.18 4.63 -18.10
C TRP A 50 -5.37 5.12 -16.91
N GLN A 51 -5.89 4.98 -15.68
CA GLN A 51 -5.16 5.32 -14.45
C GLN A 51 -3.80 4.59 -14.42
N LYS A 52 -3.79 3.27 -14.60
CA LYS A 52 -2.57 2.43 -14.62
C LYS A 52 -1.57 2.84 -15.71
N ARG A 53 -2.05 3.16 -16.92
CA ARG A 53 -1.19 3.62 -18.03
C ARG A 53 -0.53 4.96 -17.75
N ASN A 54 -1.17 5.80 -16.95
CA ASN A 54 -0.72 7.16 -16.62
C ASN A 54 -0.11 7.28 -15.22
N PHE A 55 0.27 6.17 -14.58
CA PHE A 55 1.06 6.21 -13.36
C PHE A 55 2.36 6.97 -13.58
N ILE A 56 2.59 7.97 -12.73
CA ILE A 56 3.79 8.80 -12.75
C ILE A 56 4.92 8.03 -12.08
N LYS A 57 6.00 7.81 -12.84
CA LYS A 57 7.17 7.01 -12.42
C LYS A 57 8.44 7.84 -12.33
N THR A 58 8.46 9.03 -12.91
CA THR A 58 9.64 9.89 -12.98
C THR A 58 9.30 11.34 -12.65
N VAL A 59 10.31 12.09 -12.21
CA VAL A 59 10.18 13.54 -11.95
C VAL A 59 9.83 14.30 -13.23
N ALA A 60 10.29 13.84 -14.40
CA ALA A 60 9.93 14.44 -15.69
C ALA A 60 8.43 14.28 -15.99
N GLN A 61 7.86 13.09 -15.77
CA GLN A 61 6.41 12.86 -15.90
C GLN A 61 5.63 13.70 -14.87
N LEU A 62 6.12 13.79 -13.64
CA LEU A 62 5.50 14.63 -12.60
C LEU A 62 5.48 16.11 -13.01
N LYS A 63 6.59 16.62 -13.56
CA LYS A 63 6.70 17.99 -14.08
C LYS A 63 5.78 18.22 -15.26
N GLN A 64 5.66 17.26 -16.18
CA GLN A 64 4.72 17.33 -17.30
C GLN A 64 3.27 17.45 -16.81
N VAL A 65 2.90 16.71 -15.77
CA VAL A 65 1.55 16.73 -15.21
C VAL A 65 1.26 18.01 -14.42
N LEU A 66 2.17 18.41 -13.53
CA LEU A 66 1.96 19.55 -12.62
C LEU A 66 2.29 20.90 -13.25
N GLY A 67 3.09 20.94 -14.31
CA GLY A 67 3.47 22.18 -15.00
C GLY A 67 4.15 23.19 -14.09
N ALA A 68 3.51 24.36 -13.91
CA ALA A 68 4.02 25.44 -13.07
C ALA A 68 3.95 25.13 -11.56
N PHE A 69 3.08 24.19 -11.14
CA PHE A 69 2.94 23.81 -9.73
C PHE A 69 4.16 23.08 -9.17
N LEU A 70 4.97 22.44 -10.03
CA LEU A 70 6.25 21.85 -9.65
C LEU A 70 7.40 22.72 -10.15
N THR A 71 7.98 23.58 -9.32
CA THR A 71 9.13 24.40 -9.74
C THR A 71 10.38 23.55 -9.99
N ASP A 72 11.35 24.09 -10.72
CA ASP A 72 12.60 23.36 -11.01
C ASP A 72 13.40 23.09 -9.74
N ALA A 73 13.34 24.01 -8.76
CA ALA A 73 13.95 23.80 -7.45
C ALA A 73 13.31 22.61 -6.71
N MET A 74 11.97 22.47 -6.75
CA MET A 74 11.29 21.31 -6.16
C MET A 74 11.63 20.02 -6.91
N ALA A 75 11.67 20.05 -8.24
CA ALA A 75 12.05 18.88 -9.04
C ALA A 75 13.47 18.40 -8.72
N LEU A 76 14.44 19.33 -8.58
CA LEU A 76 15.80 19.02 -8.16
C LEU A 76 15.87 18.46 -6.74
N ASP A 77 15.03 18.94 -5.82
CA ASP A 77 14.94 18.46 -4.44
C ASP A 77 14.45 16.99 -4.39
N ILE A 78 13.46 16.63 -5.22
CA ILE A 78 13.01 15.24 -5.38
C ILE A 78 14.12 14.37 -5.97
N LEU A 79 14.78 14.82 -7.03
CA LEU A 79 15.87 14.06 -7.67
C LEU A 79 17.03 13.81 -6.70
N LYS A 80 17.37 14.80 -5.88
CA LYS A 80 18.37 14.65 -4.83
C LYS A 80 17.94 13.61 -3.80
N ASP A 81 16.67 13.61 -3.40
CA ASP A 81 16.16 12.57 -2.50
C ASP A 81 16.28 11.17 -3.10
N GLN A 82 15.89 11.01 -4.36
CA GLN A 82 16.00 9.76 -5.09
C GLN A 82 17.45 9.26 -5.21
N ALA A 83 18.40 10.17 -5.38
CA ALA A 83 19.82 9.84 -5.50
C ALA A 83 20.48 9.51 -4.16
N GLU A 84 20.02 10.08 -3.04
CA GLU A 84 20.74 10.01 -1.77
C GLU A 84 20.03 9.28 -0.63
N ARG A 85 18.69 9.20 -0.63
CA ARG A 85 17.93 8.84 0.57
C ARG A 85 16.68 7.99 0.35
N SER A 86 15.99 8.15 -0.77
CA SER A 86 14.78 7.38 -1.07
C SER A 86 15.07 5.89 -1.03
N THR A 87 14.21 5.14 -0.34
CA THR A 87 14.27 3.68 -0.32
C THR A 87 13.20 3.05 -1.20
N MET A 88 12.33 3.84 -1.83
CA MET A 88 11.27 3.39 -2.73
C MET A 88 11.38 4.11 -4.07
N SER A 89 11.04 3.41 -5.15
CA SER A 89 10.88 4.04 -6.47
C SER A 89 9.59 4.87 -6.51
N MET A 90 9.54 5.89 -7.37
CA MET A 90 8.35 6.69 -7.56
C MET A 90 7.32 5.90 -8.39
N LEU A 91 6.10 5.81 -7.88
CA LEU A 91 4.94 5.32 -8.61
C LEU A 91 3.70 5.96 -8.01
N VAL A 92 3.14 6.96 -8.71
CA VAL A 92 2.03 7.78 -8.20
C VAL A 92 0.88 7.77 -9.22
N PRO A 93 -0.28 7.20 -8.87
CA PRO A 93 -1.47 7.26 -9.70
C PRO A 93 -1.98 8.68 -9.97
N PRO A 94 -2.62 8.94 -11.13
CA PRO A 94 -3.32 10.20 -11.36
C PRO A 94 -4.34 10.53 -10.26
N GLN A 95 -5.10 9.53 -9.78
CA GLN A 95 -6.00 9.69 -8.63
C GLN A 95 -5.29 10.30 -7.42
N MET A 96 -4.08 9.82 -7.11
CA MET A 96 -3.32 10.31 -5.96
C MET A 96 -2.89 11.76 -6.13
N ILE A 97 -2.41 12.13 -7.31
CA ILE A 97 -2.11 13.54 -7.62
C ILE A 97 -3.38 14.40 -7.47
N ASN A 98 -4.53 13.88 -7.87
CA ASN A 98 -5.81 14.60 -7.76
C ASN A 98 -6.18 14.93 -6.31
N THR A 99 -5.75 14.11 -5.35
CA THR A 99 -5.97 14.39 -3.91
C THR A 99 -4.99 15.40 -3.31
N MET A 100 -3.95 15.81 -4.03
CA MET A 100 -2.94 16.76 -3.53
C MET A 100 -3.39 18.22 -3.73
N ARG A 101 -2.97 19.08 -2.81
CA ARG A 101 -3.01 20.55 -2.91
C ARG A 101 -1.88 21.00 -3.83
N VAL A 102 -2.14 21.02 -5.13
CA VAL A 102 -1.10 21.30 -6.14
C VAL A 102 -0.61 22.74 -6.10
N GLU A 103 -1.43 23.69 -5.67
CA GLU A 103 -1.07 25.09 -5.48
C GLU A 103 -0.10 25.30 -4.31
N ASP A 104 -0.14 24.42 -3.31
CA ASP A 104 0.77 24.38 -2.16
C ASP A 104 1.47 23.01 -2.08
N PHE A 105 1.98 22.56 -3.22
CA PHE A 105 2.55 21.22 -3.38
C PHE A 105 3.65 20.90 -2.36
N LYS A 106 4.41 21.93 -1.96
CA LYS A 106 5.46 21.81 -0.95
C LYS A 106 4.92 21.35 0.40
N ASN A 107 3.77 21.85 0.85
CA ASN A 107 3.22 21.53 2.16
C ASN A 107 2.07 20.52 2.11
N ASP A 108 1.76 19.98 0.93
CA ASP A 108 0.72 18.98 0.79
C ASP A 108 1.03 17.68 1.59
N PRO A 109 0.10 17.21 2.45
CA PRO A 109 0.36 16.06 3.32
C PRO A 109 0.41 14.73 2.56
N VAL A 110 -0.32 14.58 1.45
CA VAL A 110 -0.28 13.36 0.62
C VAL A 110 1.05 13.30 -0.14
N ARG A 111 1.54 14.44 -0.60
CA ARG A 111 2.84 14.62 -1.23
C ARG A 111 3.98 14.31 -0.24
N LEU A 112 3.93 14.75 1.03
CA LEU A 112 4.88 14.33 2.09
C LEU A 112 4.96 12.80 2.23
N TYR A 113 3.81 12.16 2.07
CA TYR A 113 3.65 10.72 2.20
C TYR A 113 4.15 9.92 0.97
N MET A 114 4.03 10.48 -0.25
CA MET A 114 4.33 9.78 -1.52
C MET A 114 5.61 10.23 -2.22
N ILE A 115 5.91 11.53 -2.21
CA ILE A 115 6.96 12.17 -3.02
C ILE A 115 7.86 12.98 -2.07
N PRO A 116 8.80 12.31 -1.36
CA PRO A 116 9.68 13.00 -0.44
C PRO A 116 10.61 13.96 -1.18
N PHE A 117 10.73 15.17 -0.67
CA PHE A 117 11.82 16.07 -1.01
C PHE A 117 13.00 15.75 -0.09
N PHE A 118 14.22 16.00 -0.55
CA PHE A 118 15.39 15.83 0.32
C PHE A 118 15.28 16.77 1.53
N SER A 119 14.73 17.97 1.33
CA SER A 119 14.48 18.95 2.39
C SER A 119 13.37 18.58 3.39
N ASP A 120 12.51 17.59 3.10
CA ASP A 120 11.51 17.10 4.07
C ASP A 120 12.16 16.33 5.23
N ARG A 121 13.39 15.81 5.03
CA ARG A 121 14.05 14.96 6.00
C ARG A 121 14.58 15.75 7.17
N ASN A 122 14.13 15.40 8.37
CA ASN A 122 14.60 16.03 9.58
C ASN A 122 16.08 15.66 9.84
N LYS A 123 16.96 16.66 9.84
CA LYS A 123 18.40 16.47 10.03
C LYS A 123 18.76 16.00 11.44
N ASN A 124 17.92 16.28 12.42
CA ASN A 124 18.19 16.00 13.83
C ASN A 124 17.63 14.63 14.28
N TRP A 125 16.67 14.08 13.52
CA TRP A 125 15.99 12.83 13.84
C TRP A 125 16.23 11.81 12.73
N PRO A 126 17.46 11.23 12.64
CA PRO A 126 17.73 10.15 11.71
C PRO A 126 16.92 8.90 12.09
N SER A 127 16.93 7.91 11.20
CA SER A 127 16.42 6.58 11.53
C SER A 127 17.07 6.05 12.81
N HIS A 128 16.27 5.37 13.65
CA HIS A 128 16.75 4.78 14.89
C HIS A 128 17.95 3.84 14.63
N PRO A 129 18.97 3.73 15.51
CA PRO A 129 20.15 2.88 15.27
C PRO A 129 19.86 1.39 15.07
N LYS A 130 18.68 0.92 15.53
CA LYS A 130 18.18 -0.45 15.32
C LYS A 130 17.20 -0.57 14.14
N ALA A 131 17.02 0.48 13.35
CA ALA A 131 16.19 0.40 12.15
C ALA A 131 16.84 -0.56 11.16
N GLY A 132 16.23 -1.73 11.00
CA GLY A 132 16.55 -2.70 9.97
C GLY A 132 15.71 -2.45 8.73
N ARG A 133 16.17 -2.98 7.59
CA ARG A 133 15.38 -2.90 6.36
C ARG A 133 14.16 -3.84 6.41
N ASP A 134 14.38 -5.10 6.80
CA ASP A 134 13.33 -6.03 7.24
C ASP A 134 13.19 -5.96 8.77
N SER A 135 12.73 -4.81 9.28
CA SER A 135 12.60 -4.56 10.73
C SER A 135 11.65 -5.52 11.44
N LEU A 136 10.82 -6.25 10.68
CA LEU A 136 9.85 -7.20 11.20
C LEU A 136 10.33 -8.66 11.05
N HIS A 137 11.47 -8.89 10.39
CA HIS A 137 12.00 -10.22 10.06
C HIS A 137 10.97 -11.09 9.31
N GLU A 138 10.15 -10.47 8.44
CA GLU A 138 9.08 -11.16 7.70
C GLU A 138 9.65 -12.26 6.80
N HIS A 139 10.80 -12.01 6.18
CA HIS A 139 11.46 -12.94 5.29
C HIS A 139 12.10 -14.13 6.04
N GLU A 140 12.72 -13.88 7.19
CA GLU A 140 13.29 -14.94 8.03
C GLU A 140 12.22 -15.89 8.58
N MET A 141 10.98 -15.41 8.65
CA MET A 141 9.80 -16.15 9.10
C MET A 141 9.01 -16.77 7.94
N TRP A 142 9.54 -16.76 6.71
CA TRP A 142 8.93 -17.47 5.59
C TRP A 142 9.06 -18.98 5.78
N VAL A 143 7.92 -19.65 5.92
CA VAL A 143 7.83 -21.13 5.95
C VAL A 143 7.75 -21.72 4.54
N THR A 144 7.35 -20.89 3.58
CA THR A 144 7.52 -21.04 2.14
C THR A 144 7.60 -19.63 1.55
N GLU A 145 8.12 -19.48 0.33
CA GLU A 145 8.37 -18.17 -0.26
C GLU A 145 7.07 -17.32 -0.32
N GLY A 146 7.09 -16.16 0.35
CA GLY A 146 5.92 -15.28 0.44
C GLY A 146 4.85 -15.72 1.44
N LEU A 147 5.13 -16.64 2.37
CA LEU A 147 4.23 -16.97 3.48
C LEU A 147 4.95 -16.81 4.83
N THR A 148 4.71 -15.68 5.48
CA THR A 148 5.22 -15.45 6.84
C THR A 148 4.30 -16.10 7.86
N HIS A 149 4.83 -17.00 8.69
CA HIS A 149 4.11 -17.63 9.80
C HIS A 149 4.74 -17.23 11.15
N ARG A 150 4.42 -16.02 11.62
CA ARG A 150 4.93 -15.49 12.91
C ARG A 150 4.09 -15.92 14.11
N TYR A 151 2.77 -15.99 13.94
CA TYR A 151 1.83 -16.18 15.05
C TYR A 151 1.22 -17.58 15.00
N PRO A 152 0.93 -18.22 16.15
CA PRO A 152 0.53 -19.64 16.19
C PRO A 152 -0.68 -20.03 15.31
N THR A 153 -1.53 -19.06 14.98
CA THR A 153 -2.80 -19.26 14.30
C THR A 153 -2.99 -18.36 13.07
N LYS A 154 -1.98 -17.54 12.72
CA LYS A 154 -2.12 -16.50 11.71
C LYS A 154 -0.92 -16.43 10.79
N VAL A 155 -1.19 -16.24 9.51
CA VAL A 155 -0.18 -16.10 8.48
C VAL A 155 -0.40 -14.84 7.64
N LEU A 156 0.67 -14.36 7.02
CA LEU A 156 0.65 -13.31 6.02
C LEU A 156 1.10 -13.92 4.68
N ALA A 157 0.20 -13.93 3.69
CA ALA A 157 0.47 -14.38 2.33
C ALA A 157 0.81 -13.17 1.44
N GLU A 158 2.05 -13.05 1.02
CA GLU A 158 2.58 -12.01 0.15
C GLU A 158 2.51 -12.45 -1.32
N LEU A 159 1.39 -12.20 -1.99
CA LEU A 159 1.12 -12.80 -3.31
C LEU A 159 1.89 -12.13 -4.45
N LEU A 160 2.34 -10.90 -4.27
CA LEU A 160 3.03 -10.09 -5.27
C LEU A 160 3.96 -9.07 -4.61
N SER A 161 4.93 -8.55 -5.36
CA SER A 161 5.90 -7.55 -4.90
C SER A 161 5.66 -6.16 -5.51
N THR A 162 4.46 -5.91 -6.04
CA THR A 162 4.11 -4.65 -6.70
C THR A 162 2.82 -4.06 -6.14
N CYS A 163 2.71 -2.74 -6.21
CA CYS A 163 1.55 -1.97 -5.77
C CYS A 163 1.09 -1.07 -6.91
N PRO A 164 -0.16 -0.57 -6.91
CA PRO A 164 -0.55 0.48 -7.83
C PRO A 164 0.06 1.85 -7.46
N GLN A 165 0.61 1.98 -6.25
CA GLN A 165 1.32 3.16 -5.78
C GLN A 165 2.48 2.76 -4.87
N TYR A 166 3.58 3.51 -4.88
CA TYR A 166 4.67 3.30 -3.93
C TYR A 166 4.70 4.41 -2.88
N CYS A 167 4.70 3.96 -1.63
CA CYS A 167 4.57 4.78 -0.45
C CYS A 167 5.98 5.09 0.08
N GLY A 168 6.30 6.34 0.44
CA GLY A 168 7.63 6.71 0.95
C GLY A 168 8.04 6.05 2.28
N HIS A 169 7.09 5.44 2.97
CA HIS A 169 7.22 4.75 4.27
C HIS A 169 6.78 3.28 4.17
N CYS A 170 6.89 2.67 2.98
CA CYS A 170 6.55 1.25 2.81
C CYS A 170 7.37 0.39 3.78
N THR A 171 6.72 -0.30 4.72
CA THR A 171 7.42 -1.19 5.68
C THR A 171 7.99 -2.43 5.00
N ARG A 172 7.41 -2.83 3.86
CA ARG A 172 7.86 -3.91 2.98
C ARG A 172 8.74 -3.41 1.84
N MET A 173 9.40 -2.27 2.02
CA MET A 173 10.28 -1.70 1.00
C MET A 173 11.40 -2.63 0.55
N ASP A 174 11.76 -3.68 1.28
CA ASP A 174 12.77 -4.63 0.82
C ASP A 174 12.28 -5.58 -0.26
N LEU A 175 10.97 -5.84 -0.32
CA LEU A 175 10.36 -6.71 -1.32
C LEU A 175 9.65 -5.90 -2.40
N VAL A 176 8.96 -4.83 -2.00
CA VAL A 176 8.01 -4.12 -2.86
C VAL A 176 8.72 -3.12 -3.79
N GLY A 177 8.37 -3.19 -5.08
CA GLY A 177 8.76 -2.24 -6.10
C GLY A 177 10.07 -2.57 -6.80
N GLN A 178 10.60 -1.59 -7.53
CA GLN A 178 11.88 -1.72 -8.23
C GLN A 178 13.05 -1.33 -7.32
N SER A 179 14.21 -1.95 -7.56
CA SER A 179 15.48 -1.55 -6.95
C SER A 179 15.78 -0.08 -7.21
N VAL A 180 16.24 0.59 -6.17
CA VAL A 180 16.74 1.98 -6.19
C VAL A 180 18.20 1.98 -5.74
N PRO A 181 18.98 3.04 -5.98
CA PRO A 181 20.41 3.06 -5.64
C PRO A 181 20.73 2.68 -4.19
N GLN A 182 19.83 3.00 -3.26
CA GLN A 182 19.99 2.79 -1.83
C GLN A 182 19.62 1.37 -1.40
N VAL A 183 18.70 0.72 -2.11
CA VAL A 183 18.09 -0.55 -1.68
C VAL A 183 17.83 -1.45 -2.90
N PRO A 184 18.65 -2.50 -3.11
CA PRO A 184 18.27 -3.58 -4.00
C PRO A 184 17.07 -4.32 -3.40
N LYS A 185 16.00 -4.50 -4.19
CA LYS A 185 14.81 -5.24 -3.77
C LYS A 185 15.04 -6.73 -3.91
N ARG A 186 14.54 -7.48 -2.93
CA ARG A 186 14.31 -8.91 -3.03
C ARG A 186 13.26 -9.17 -4.12
N LYS A 187 13.33 -10.35 -4.72
CA LYS A 187 12.36 -10.81 -5.71
C LYS A 187 11.91 -12.20 -5.29
N PHE A 188 10.70 -12.55 -5.68
CA PHE A 188 10.29 -13.94 -5.64
C PHE A 188 11.06 -14.71 -6.70
N GLU A 189 11.68 -15.80 -6.29
CA GLU A 189 12.45 -16.70 -7.14
C GLU A 189 11.55 -17.79 -7.73
N THR A 190 10.55 -18.22 -6.97
CA THR A 190 9.58 -19.23 -7.40
C THR A 190 8.53 -18.61 -8.34
N PRO A 191 8.21 -19.27 -9.47
CA PRO A 191 7.12 -18.84 -10.35
C PRO A 191 5.82 -18.63 -9.57
N GLN A 192 5.09 -17.56 -9.89
CA GLN A 192 3.94 -17.12 -9.09
C GLN A 192 2.92 -18.23 -8.81
N LYS A 193 2.51 -18.98 -9.85
CA LYS A 193 1.52 -20.06 -9.70
C LYS A 193 2.00 -21.17 -8.78
N GLU A 194 3.26 -21.59 -8.95
CA GLU A 194 3.87 -22.62 -8.11
C GLU A 194 3.99 -22.14 -6.66
N ARG A 195 4.43 -20.90 -6.45
CA ARG A 195 4.51 -20.28 -5.13
C ARG A 195 3.16 -20.24 -4.43
N HIS A 196 2.10 -19.83 -5.13
CA HIS A 196 0.75 -19.82 -4.58
C HIS A 196 0.28 -21.21 -4.17
N GLU A 197 0.59 -22.25 -4.96
CA GLU A 197 0.28 -23.63 -4.60
C GLU A 197 1.06 -24.11 -3.38
N LEU A 198 2.37 -23.80 -3.30
CA LEU A 198 3.20 -24.13 -2.12
C LEU A 198 2.65 -23.48 -0.84
N ILE A 199 2.09 -22.27 -0.94
CA ILE A 199 1.41 -21.59 0.17
C ILE A 199 0.18 -22.39 0.59
N LEU A 200 -0.70 -22.75 -0.34
CA LEU A 200 -1.90 -23.53 -0.04
C LEU A 200 -1.55 -24.91 0.54
N ASP A 201 -0.54 -25.58 0.00
CA ASP A 201 -0.04 -26.86 0.50
C ASP A 201 0.45 -26.80 1.93
N TYR A 202 1.18 -25.74 2.30
CA TYR A 202 1.57 -25.52 3.69
C TYR A 202 0.35 -25.37 4.59
N LEU A 203 -0.64 -24.58 4.17
CA LEU A 203 -1.86 -24.32 4.95
C LEU A 203 -2.72 -25.57 5.14
N ARG A 204 -2.88 -26.41 4.10
CA ARG A 204 -3.56 -27.71 4.19
C ARG A 204 -2.91 -28.64 5.22
N LYS A 205 -1.59 -28.57 5.38
CA LYS A 205 -0.81 -29.39 6.31
C LYS A 205 -0.70 -28.79 7.71
N THR A 206 -1.23 -27.58 7.94
CA THR A 206 -1.04 -26.82 9.18
C THR A 206 -2.39 -26.45 9.83
N PRO A 207 -3.05 -27.40 10.51
CA PRO A 207 -4.40 -27.22 11.05
C PRO A 207 -4.51 -26.17 12.16
N SER A 208 -3.38 -25.71 12.73
CA SER A 208 -3.36 -24.65 13.73
C SER A 208 -3.63 -23.26 13.13
N VAL A 209 -3.39 -23.06 11.83
CA VAL A 209 -3.66 -21.78 11.17
C VAL A 209 -5.16 -21.63 10.93
N ARG A 210 -5.72 -20.46 11.19
CA ARG A 210 -7.14 -20.15 10.95
C ARG A 210 -7.40 -18.81 10.28
N ASP A 211 -6.40 -17.93 10.27
CA ASP A 211 -6.53 -16.56 9.77
C ASP A 211 -5.39 -16.26 8.79
N VAL A 212 -5.78 -15.90 7.57
CA VAL A 212 -4.86 -15.62 6.46
C VAL A 212 -5.05 -14.18 6.02
N VAL A 213 -4.00 -13.38 6.17
CA VAL A 213 -3.94 -12.04 5.55
C VAL A 213 -3.36 -12.17 4.16
N VAL A 214 -4.15 -11.89 3.14
CA VAL A 214 -3.74 -11.86 1.73
C VAL A 214 -3.26 -10.45 1.39
N SER A 215 -2.00 -10.33 1.03
CA SER A 215 -1.27 -9.06 0.89
C SER A 215 -0.13 -9.22 -0.13
N GLY A 216 1.00 -8.56 0.11
CA GLY A 216 2.20 -8.56 -0.72
C GLY A 216 2.68 -7.13 -0.90
N GLY A 217 2.62 -6.62 -2.12
CA GLY A 217 2.55 -5.18 -2.35
C GLY A 217 1.14 -4.70 -2.08
N ASP A 218 0.25 -4.93 -3.04
CA ASP A 218 -1.17 -4.60 -2.94
C ASP A 218 -2.00 -5.49 -3.87
N ILE A 219 -3.02 -6.16 -3.33
CA ILE A 219 -3.86 -7.09 -4.11
C ILE A 219 -4.60 -6.41 -5.29
N ALA A 220 -4.80 -5.09 -5.26
CA ALA A 220 -5.41 -4.34 -6.38
C ALA A 220 -4.51 -4.28 -7.64
N ASN A 221 -3.25 -4.73 -7.51
CA ASN A 221 -2.33 -4.88 -8.62
C ASN A 221 -2.15 -6.35 -9.06
N LEU A 222 -2.88 -7.28 -8.45
CA LEU A 222 -2.96 -8.68 -8.89
C LEU A 222 -4.14 -8.83 -9.87
N PRO A 223 -4.03 -9.65 -10.94
CA PRO A 223 -5.18 -9.99 -11.77
C PRO A 223 -6.30 -10.59 -10.91
N SER A 224 -7.56 -10.19 -11.14
CA SER A 224 -8.69 -10.62 -10.30
C SER A 224 -8.86 -12.12 -10.29
N GLN A 225 -8.70 -12.79 -11.44
CA GLN A 225 -8.82 -14.25 -11.54
C GLN A 225 -7.71 -14.98 -10.76
N THR A 226 -6.51 -14.40 -10.66
CA THR A 226 -5.43 -14.96 -9.85
C THR A 226 -5.74 -14.81 -8.36
N LEU A 227 -6.29 -13.66 -7.94
CA LEU A 227 -6.72 -13.44 -6.56
C LEU A 227 -7.86 -14.39 -6.19
N GLU A 228 -8.88 -14.50 -7.05
CA GLU A 228 -10.01 -15.40 -6.89
C GLU A 228 -9.56 -16.85 -6.72
N ALA A 229 -8.71 -17.36 -7.63
CA ALA A 229 -8.23 -18.73 -7.55
C ALA A 229 -7.51 -19.02 -6.21
N PHE A 230 -6.70 -18.08 -5.72
CA PHE A 230 -6.02 -18.23 -4.44
C PHE A 230 -7.00 -18.19 -3.26
N VAL A 231 -7.93 -17.23 -3.24
CA VAL A 231 -8.93 -17.09 -2.17
C VAL A 231 -9.89 -18.27 -2.13
N SER A 232 -10.36 -18.76 -3.28
CA SER A 232 -11.15 -19.99 -3.38
C SER A 232 -10.39 -21.19 -2.83
N GLY A 233 -9.10 -21.31 -3.17
CA GLY A 233 -8.25 -22.35 -2.59
C GLY A 233 -8.09 -22.26 -1.06
N LEU A 234 -8.18 -21.06 -0.47
CA LEU A 234 -8.22 -20.89 0.99
C LEU A 234 -9.56 -21.31 1.59
N LEU A 235 -10.68 -21.04 0.89
CA LEU A 235 -12.02 -21.41 1.34
C LEU A 235 -12.20 -22.94 1.39
N ASP A 236 -11.47 -23.68 0.55
CA ASP A 236 -11.48 -25.14 0.54
C ASP A 236 -10.74 -25.78 1.75
N ILE A 237 -9.98 -25.00 2.51
CA ILE A 237 -9.19 -25.50 3.65
C ILE A 237 -10.04 -25.39 4.94
N GLU A 238 -10.49 -26.54 5.45
CA GLU A 238 -11.47 -26.65 6.55
C GLU A 238 -11.16 -25.80 7.81
N ASN A 239 -9.90 -25.68 8.19
CA ASN A 239 -9.48 -24.95 9.39
C ASN A 239 -9.34 -23.43 9.17
N ILE A 240 -9.35 -22.93 7.94
CA ILE A 240 -9.31 -21.49 7.65
C ILE A 240 -10.69 -20.89 7.88
N ARG A 241 -10.76 -19.88 8.75
CA ARG A 241 -11.99 -19.22 9.20
C ARG A 241 -12.07 -17.77 8.79
N ASP A 242 -10.92 -17.10 8.77
CA ASP A 242 -10.81 -15.68 8.54
C ASP A 242 -9.86 -15.43 7.36
N ILE A 243 -10.36 -14.80 6.30
CA ILE A 243 -9.55 -14.35 5.14
C ILE A 243 -9.63 -12.83 5.09
N ARG A 244 -8.48 -12.15 5.16
CA ARG A 244 -8.40 -10.69 5.16
C ARG A 244 -7.64 -10.20 3.95
N LEU A 245 -8.31 -9.43 3.11
CA LEU A 245 -7.75 -8.85 1.91
C LEU A 245 -7.14 -7.47 2.20
N ALA A 246 -5.82 -7.34 2.09
CA ALA A 246 -5.11 -6.09 2.38
C ALA A 246 -4.87 -5.30 1.08
N THR A 247 -5.52 -4.14 0.97
CA THR A 247 -5.35 -3.22 -0.17
C THR A 247 -5.28 -1.76 0.27
N LYS A 248 -4.42 -1.00 -0.39
CA LYS A 248 -4.43 0.46 -0.45
C LYS A 248 -4.93 0.98 -1.80
N GLY A 249 -5.27 0.06 -2.71
CA GLY A 249 -5.85 0.35 -4.02
C GLY A 249 -7.15 1.12 -3.93
N LEU A 250 -7.98 0.94 -2.89
CA LEU A 250 -9.22 1.70 -2.69
C LEU A 250 -8.98 3.22 -2.69
N MET A 251 -7.79 3.64 -2.27
CA MET A 251 -7.39 5.04 -2.26
C MET A 251 -6.50 5.38 -3.46
N GLY A 252 -5.58 4.49 -3.85
CA GLY A 252 -4.65 4.74 -4.95
C GLY A 252 -5.25 4.68 -6.35
N VAL A 253 -6.23 3.81 -6.57
CA VAL A 253 -6.91 3.53 -7.84
C VAL A 253 -8.29 2.94 -7.54
N PRO A 254 -9.22 3.74 -6.96
CA PRO A 254 -10.58 3.28 -6.64
C PRO A 254 -11.31 2.71 -7.85
N GLN A 255 -11.02 3.22 -9.06
CA GLN A 255 -11.56 2.74 -10.33
C GLN A 255 -11.35 1.22 -10.52
N HIS A 256 -10.30 0.64 -9.94
CA HIS A 256 -10.06 -0.81 -10.02
C HIS A 256 -11.23 -1.64 -9.47
N PHE A 257 -11.85 -1.18 -8.37
CA PHE A 257 -12.95 -1.87 -7.69
C PHE A 257 -14.30 -1.64 -8.35
N LEU A 258 -14.38 -0.73 -9.32
CA LEU A 258 -15.59 -0.45 -10.08
C LEU A 258 -15.65 -1.24 -11.40
N GLN A 259 -14.61 -2.03 -11.70
CA GLN A 259 -14.57 -2.85 -12.91
C GLN A 259 -15.53 -4.03 -12.78
N ASP A 260 -16.26 -4.33 -13.86
CA ASP A 260 -17.16 -5.49 -13.94
C ASP A 260 -16.45 -6.80 -13.56
N GLU A 261 -15.19 -6.97 -14.01
CA GLU A 261 -14.40 -8.17 -13.75
C GLU A 261 -14.03 -8.39 -12.28
N VAL A 262 -14.09 -7.33 -11.45
CA VAL A 262 -13.80 -7.35 -10.00
C VAL A 262 -15.09 -7.47 -9.20
N LEU A 263 -16.19 -6.89 -9.69
CA LEU A 263 -17.49 -6.94 -9.02
C LEU A 263 -18.24 -8.26 -9.23
N ARG A 264 -17.94 -8.99 -10.30
CA ARG A 264 -18.58 -10.28 -10.64
C ARG A 264 -17.82 -11.50 -10.11
N THR A 265 -16.63 -11.29 -9.54
CA THR A 265 -15.83 -12.29 -8.84
C THR A 265 -16.34 -12.49 -7.43
#